data_AF-T1G607-F1
#
_entry.id   AF-T1G607-F1
#
_cell.length_a   1.000
_cell.length_b   1.000
_cell.length_c   1.000
_cell.angle_alpha   90.00
_cell.angle_beta   90.00
_cell.angle_gamma   90.00
#
_symmetry.space_group_name_H-M   'P 1'
#
loop_
_entity.id
_entity.type
_entity.pdbx_description
1 polymer ?
#
loop_
_entity_poly.entity_id
_entity_poly.type
_entity_poly.pdbx_seq_one_letter_code
_entity_poly.pdbx_strand_id
1 'polypeptide(L)' 'KQRFSFSEEQVTAMEQQFQKSPYLSRTPRLMLSSTLNIPEVQIKNWFQNRRMKGKKEGTL' A
#
# COMPACT_ATOMS: atom_id res chain seq x y z
N LYS A 1 -3.20 3.75 20.16
CA LYS A 1 -2.61 3.32 18.87
C LYS A 1 -2.87 4.43 17.85
N GLN A 2 -1.85 5.18 17.44
CA GLN A 2 -2.02 6.33 16.54
C GLN A 2 -2.44 5.82 15.14
N ARG A 3 -3.49 6.42 14.58
CA ARG A 3 -3.91 6.15 13.20
C ARG A 3 -3.00 6.95 12.27
N PHE A 4 -2.33 6.26 11.36
CA PHE A 4 -1.59 6.89 10.29
C PHE A 4 -2.57 7.24 9.16
N SER A 5 -2.66 8.52 8.81
CA SER A 5 -3.41 8.99 7.64
C SER A 5 -2.46 9.22 6.49
N PHE A 6 -2.71 8.57 5.35
CA PHE A 6 -1.96 8.78 4.12
C PHE A 6 -2.51 10.01 3.39
N SER A 7 -1.64 10.77 2.71
CA SER A 7 -2.09 11.78 1.74
C SER A 7 -2.67 11.15 0.49
N GLU A 8 -3.41 11.92 -0.31
CA GLU A 8 -3.98 11.45 -1.57
C GLU A 8 -2.89 11.00 -2.57
N GLU A 9 -1.78 11.73 -2.64
CA GLU A 9 -0.61 11.38 -3.46
C GLU A 9 -0.01 10.03 -3.04
N GLN A 10 0.12 9.81 -1.72
CA GLN A 10 0.62 8.55 -1.17
C GLN A 10 -0.31 7.37 -1.49
N VAL A 11 -1.63 7.57 -1.36
CA VAL A 11 -2.62 6.55 -1.72
C VAL A 11 -2.54 6.24 -3.21
N THR A 12 -2.50 7.27 -4.06
CA THR A 12 -2.44 7.13 -5.52
C THR A 12 -1.21 6.30 -5.94
N ALA A 13 -0.04 6.62 -5.40
CA ALA A 13 1.19 5.87 -5.69
C ALA A 13 1.11 4.39 -5.23
N MET A 14 0.53 4.14 -4.04
CA MET A 14 0.31 2.77 -3.55
C MET A 14 -0.71 2.01 -4.41
N GLU A 15 -1.77 2.66 -4.90
CA GLU A 15 -2.76 2.06 -5.81
C GLU A 15 -2.16 1.72 -7.17
N GLN A 16 -1.36 2.61 -7.75
CA GLN A 16 -0.63 2.33 -8.99
C GLN A 16 0.30 1.12 -8.84
N GLN A 17 1.01 1.01 -7.72
CA GLN A 17 1.85 -0.16 -7.45
C GLN A 17 1.00 -1.42 -7.19
N PHE A 18 -0.16 -1.29 -6.56
CA PHE A 18 -1.09 -2.38 -6.30
C PHE A 18 -1.66 -2.99 -7.59
N GLN A 19 -2.00 -2.16 -8.58
CA GLN A 19 -2.45 -2.62 -9.90
C GLN A 19 -1.37 -3.42 -10.63
N LYS A 20 -0.09 -3.06 -10.47
CA LYS A 20 1.04 -3.80 -11.04
C LYS A 20 1.31 -5.11 -10.29
N SER A 21 1.24 -5.07 -8.96
CA SER A 21 1.43 -6.23 -8.10
C SER A 21 0.64 -6.08 -6.79
N PRO A 22 -0.43 -6.88 -6.60
CA PRO A 22 -1.21 -6.90 -5.36
C PRO A 22 -0.42 -7.40 -4.13
N TYR A 23 0.78 -7.97 -4.36
CA TYR A 23 1.65 -8.53 -3.34
C TYR A 23 3.02 -7.85 -3.35
N LEU A 24 3.28 -7.03 -2.33
CA LEU A 24 4.59 -6.39 -2.15
C LEU A 24 5.65 -7.35 -1.63
N SER A 25 6.63 -7.65 -2.49
CA SER A 25 7.92 -8.22 -2.09
C SER A 25 8.81 -7.18 -1.38
N ARG A 26 9.99 -7.59 -0.91
CA ARG A 26 10.89 -6.73 -0.11
C ARG A 26 11.36 -5.49 -0.88
N THR A 27 11.81 -5.66 -2.12
CA THR A 27 12.42 -4.57 -2.91
C THR A 27 11.42 -3.43 -3.22
N PRO A 28 10.22 -3.69 -3.77
CA PRO A 28 9.25 -2.61 -4.04
C PRO A 28 8.75 -1.93 -2.76
N ARG A 29 8.71 -2.66 -1.63
CA ARG A 29 8.34 -2.09 -0.33
C ARG A 29 9.36 -1.07 0.17
N LEU A 30 10.65 -1.39 0.07
CA LEU A 30 11.73 -0.46 0.42
C LEU A 30 11.69 0.78 -0.48
N MET A 31 11.53 0.58 -1.78
CA MET A 31 11.41 1.69 -2.74
C MET A 31 10.24 2.62 -2.43
N LEU A 32 9.05 2.07 -2.16
CA LEU A 32 7.89 2.86 -1.75
C LEU A 32 8.11 3.55 -0.41
N SER A 33 8.76 2.89 0.54
CA SER A 33 9.07 3.46 1.86
C SER A 33 9.94 4.70 1.73
N SER A 34 11.00 4.63 0.93
CA SER A 34 11.90 5.76 0.66
C SER A 34 11.22 6.86 -0.14
N THR A 35 10.43 6.50 -1.16
CA THR A 35 9.81 7.48 -2.07
C THR A 35 8.66 8.24 -1.41
N LEU A 36 7.80 7.55 -0.65
CA LEU A 36 6.61 8.12 -0.04
C LEU A 36 6.85 8.64 1.39
N ASN A 37 8.06 8.41 1.93
CA ASN A 37 8.41 8.65 3.33
C ASN A 37 7.42 8.00 4.31
N ILE A 38 7.03 6.76 4.01
CA ILE A 38 6.11 5.97 4.83
C ILE A 38 6.86 4.77 5.40
N PRO A 39 6.75 4.44 6.69
CA PRO A 39 7.35 3.24 7.23
C PRO A 39 6.86 1.96 6.51
N GLU A 40 7.77 1.03 6.22
CA GLU A 40 7.46 -0.24 5.55
C GLU A 40 6.29 -1.00 6.17
N VAL A 41 6.14 -0.93 7.50
CA VAL A 41 5.04 -1.57 8.23
C VAL A 41 3.68 -0.99 7.83
N GLN A 42 3.58 0.33 7.61
CA GLN A 42 2.35 0.99 7.20
C GLN A 42 2.02 0.66 5.74
N ILE A 43 3.03 0.63 4.87
CA ILE A 43 2.86 0.18 3.47
C ILE A 43 2.38 -1.27 3.44
N LYS A 44 3.00 -2.16 4.21
CA LYS A 44 2.56 -3.56 4.32
C LYS A 44 1.10 -3.67 4.76
N ASN A 45 0.72 -2.92 5.80
CA ASN A 45 -0.65 -2.93 6.32
C ASN A 45 -1.65 -2.37 5.31
N TRP A 46 -1.29 -1.31 4.59
CA TRP A 46 -2.13 -0.74 3.52
C TRP A 46 -2.37 -1.78 2.43
N PHE A 47 -1.34 -2.49 1.95
CA PHE A 47 -1.50 -3.55 0.93
C PHE A 47 -2.33 -4.73 1.44
N GLN A 48 -2.18 -5.11 2.70
CA GLN A 48 -3.04 -6.12 3.33
C GLN A 48 -4.51 -5.68 3.35
N ASN A 49 -4.78 -4.45 3.80
CA ASN A 49 -6.14 -3.90 3.84
C ASN A 49 -6.73 -3.72 2.44
N ARG A 50 -5.93 -3.27 1.47
CA ARG A 50 -6.37 -3.08 0.07
C ARG A 50 -6.78 -4.38 -0.58
N ARG A 51 -6.10 -5.50 -0.29
CA ARG A 51 -6.52 -6.84 -0.73
C ARG A 51 -7.85 -7.27 -0.11
N MET A 52 -8.03 -7.03 1.18
CA MET A 52 -9.30 -7.34 1.85
C MET A 52 -10.46 -6.53 1.26
N LYS A 53 -10.22 -5.26 0.93
CA LYS A 53 -11.19 -4.41 0.21
C LYS A 53 -11.50 -4.97 -1.18
N GLY A 54 -10.47 -5.30 -1.97
CA GLY A 54 -10.68 -5.83 -3.32
C GLY A 54 -11.45 -7.15 -3.35
N LYS A 55 -11.22 -8.06 -2.38
CA LYS A 55 -12.02 -9.29 -2.23
C LYS A 55 -13.49 -9.01 -1.93
N LYS A 56 -13.79 -7.98 -1.14
CA LYS A 56 -15.18 -7.58 -0.85
C LYS A 56 -15.87 -6.93 -2.05
N GLU A 57 -15.10 -6.26 -2.90
CA GLU A 57 -15.59 -5.52 -4.07
C GLU A 57 -15.56 -6.36 -5.36
N GLY A 58 -15.11 -7.62 -5.30
CA GLY A 58 -14.98 -8.49 -6.49
C GLY A 58 -13.92 -8.03 -7.50
N THR A 59 -13.00 -7.16 -7.09
CA THR A 59 -11.91 -6.62 -7.93
C THR A 59 -10.59 -7.40 -7.78
N LEU A 60 -10.62 -8.50 -7.01
CA LEU A 60 -9.53 -9.46 -6.76
C LEU A 60 -10.05 -10.88 -6.67
#